data_AF-A0A857D397-F1
#
_entry.id   AF-A0A857D397-F1
#
_cell.length_a   1.000
_cell.length_b   1.000
_cell.length_c   1.000
_cell.angle_alpha   90.00
_cell.angle_beta   90.00
_cell.angle_gamma   90.00
#
_symmetry.space_group_name_H-M   'P 1'
#
loop_
_entity.id
_entity.type
_entity.pdbx_description
1 polymer ?
#
loop_
_entity_poly.entity_id
_entity_poly.type
_entity_poly.pdbx_seq_one_letter_code
_entity_poly.pdbx_strand_id
1 'polypeptide(L)'
;MARLTQELLCNEAAVFSALESQHQESSLYGVTDGKAIGTYLEQKFKLYLKEKYNFLDGNSASGIDFPDLLVDIKVTSMKQPQSSCPFKSARQKIFGLGYSLIIFVYQKLDDSLNRTASLKIIRTIFVSAERTGD
;
A
#
# COMPACT_ATOMS: atom_id res chain seq x y z
N MET A 1 -22.07 4.09 -7.14
CA MET A 1 -20.62 3.87 -7.34
C MET A 1 -20.41 2.49 -7.95
N ALA A 2 -19.43 2.35 -8.84
CA ALA A 2 -19.10 1.06 -9.45
C ALA A 2 -18.44 0.12 -8.41
N ARG A 3 -18.54 -1.20 -8.62
CA ARG A 3 -17.83 -2.18 -7.78
C ARG A 3 -16.35 -2.18 -8.14
N LEU A 4 -15.48 -2.15 -7.14
CA LEU A 4 -14.03 -2.26 -7.37
C LEU A 4 -13.68 -3.68 -7.85
N THR A 5 -12.83 -3.78 -8.87
CA THR A 5 -12.24 -5.04 -9.37
C THR A 5 -10.73 -5.00 -9.20
N GLN A 6 -10.03 -6.14 -9.30
CA GLN A 6 -8.56 -6.16 -9.22
C GLN A 6 -7.90 -5.32 -10.33
N GLU A 7 -8.44 -5.34 -11.54
CA GLU A 7 -7.96 -4.53 -12.66
C GLU A 7 -8.11 -3.03 -12.38
N LEU A 8 -9.29 -2.61 -11.92
CA LEU A 8 -9.54 -1.22 -11.52
C LEU A 8 -8.65 -0.82 -10.35
N LEU A 9 -8.45 -1.69 -9.37
CA LEU A 9 -7.56 -1.45 -8.24
C LEU A 9 -6.11 -1.21 -8.70
N CYS A 10 -5.61 -1.99 -9.67
CA CYS A 10 -4.27 -1.78 -10.23
C CYS A 10 -4.15 -0.45 -10.98
N ASN A 11 -5.15 -0.11 -11.80
CA ASN A 11 -5.19 1.16 -12.52
C ASN A 11 -5.24 2.35 -11.56
N GLU A 12 -6.10 2.27 -10.55
CA GLU A 12 -6.24 3.31 -9.52
C GLU A 12 -5.00 3.41 -8.65
N ALA A 13 -4.30 2.30 -8.35
CA ALA A 13 -3.03 2.34 -7.64
C ALA A 13 -1.96 3.10 -8.44
N ALA A 14 -1.89 2.90 -9.77
CA ALA A 14 -0.98 3.65 -10.63
C ALA A 14 -1.30 5.15 -10.66
N VAL A 15 -2.59 5.52 -10.79
CA VAL A 15 -3.03 6.92 -10.76
C VAL A 15 -2.76 7.56 -9.40
N PHE A 16 -3.14 6.88 -8.31
CA PHE A 16 -2.88 7.34 -6.95
C PHE A 16 -1.40 7.56 -6.69
N SER A 17 -0.52 6.68 -7.20
CA SER A 17 0.93 6.81 -7.05
C SER A 17 1.46 8.10 -7.68
N ALA A 18 0.95 8.47 -8.85
CA ALA A 18 1.34 9.69 -9.56
C ALA A 18 0.83 10.96 -8.85
N LEU A 19 -0.39 10.91 -8.29
CA LEU A 19 -0.98 11.99 -7.51
C LEU A 19 -0.25 12.19 -6.18
N GLU A 20 -0.07 11.10 -5.43
CA GLU A 20 0.58 11.14 -4.11
C GLU A 20 2.03 11.62 -4.19
N SER A 21 2.73 11.27 -5.26
CA SER A 21 4.11 11.73 -5.48
C SER A 21 4.25 13.25 -5.62
N GLN A 22 3.14 13.96 -5.89
CA GLN A 22 3.10 15.42 -6.00
C GLN A 22 2.52 16.08 -4.73
N HIS A 23 2.02 15.28 -3.79
CA HIS A 23 1.41 15.78 -2.56
C HIS A 23 2.45 16.12 -1.50
N GLN A 24 2.30 17.28 -0.89
CA GLN A 24 3.06 17.69 0.28
C GLN A 24 2.22 17.49 1.53
N GLU A 25 2.75 16.71 2.47
CA GLU A 25 2.07 16.32 3.69
C GLU A 25 2.82 16.83 4.92
N SER A 26 2.23 17.77 5.65
CA SER A 26 2.82 18.35 6.86
C SER A 26 2.89 17.34 8.01
N SER A 27 1.90 16.45 8.12
CA SER A 27 1.85 15.44 9.20
C SER A 27 2.97 14.39 9.13
N LEU A 28 3.62 14.27 7.98
CA LEU A 28 4.73 13.34 7.78
C LEU A 28 6.12 13.98 7.96
N TYR A 29 6.21 15.30 8.14
CA TYR A 29 7.50 15.97 8.31
C TYR A 29 8.27 15.42 9.53
N GLY A 30 9.50 14.98 9.33
CA GLY A 30 10.33 14.41 10.39
C GLY A 30 9.93 13.00 10.86
N VAL A 31 8.84 12.42 10.34
CA VAL A 31 8.47 11.03 10.63
C VAL A 31 9.45 10.08 9.94
N THR A 32 10.03 9.17 10.72
CA THR A 32 10.98 8.15 10.26
C THR A 32 10.47 6.72 10.43
N ASP A 33 9.39 6.53 11.21
CA ASP A 33 8.76 5.22 11.39
C ASP A 33 8.07 4.77 10.10
N GLY A 34 8.66 3.77 9.44
CA GLY A 34 8.14 3.19 8.22
C GLY A 34 6.74 2.58 8.37
N LYS A 35 6.36 2.13 9.57
CA LYS A 35 5.01 1.63 9.85
C LYS A 35 4.01 2.78 9.86
N ALA A 36 4.32 3.88 10.55
CA ALA A 36 3.45 5.06 10.58
C ALA A 36 3.23 5.63 9.18
N ILE A 37 4.28 5.74 8.37
CA ILE A 37 4.19 6.19 6.97
C ILE A 37 3.37 5.20 6.13
N GLY A 38 3.58 3.89 6.33
CA GLY A 38 2.83 2.85 5.63
C GLY A 38 1.34 2.90 5.94
N THR A 39 0.98 3.03 7.22
CA THR A 39 -0.41 3.18 7.67
C THR A 39 -1.06 4.43 7.09
N TYR A 40 -0.35 5.58 7.06
CA TYR A 40 -0.86 6.79 6.42
C TYR A 40 -1.22 6.54 4.95
N LEU A 41 -0.28 5.97 4.18
CA LEU A 41 -0.47 5.78 2.74
C LEU A 41 -1.61 4.78 2.45
N GLU A 42 -1.67 3.68 3.21
CA GLU A 42 -2.74 2.68 3.11
C GLU A 42 -4.12 3.30 3.36
N GLN A 43 -4.26 4.04 4.47
CA GLN A 43 -5.51 4.71 4.81
C GLN A 43 -5.91 5.73 3.75
N LYS A 44 -4.96 6.55 3.28
CA LYS A 44 -5.21 7.55 2.24
C LYS A 44 -5.65 6.93 0.93
N PHE A 45 -5.02 5.82 0.51
CA PHE A 45 -5.41 5.11 -0.70
C PHE A 45 -6.82 4.49 -0.58
N LYS A 46 -7.14 3.89 0.58
CA LYS A 46 -8.49 3.37 0.84
C LYS A 46 -9.54 4.48 0.79
N LEU A 47 -9.26 5.65 1.38
CA LEU A 47 -10.16 6.81 1.30
C LEU A 47 -10.35 7.29 -0.14
N TYR A 48 -9.26 7.42 -0.90
CA TYR A 48 -9.30 7.76 -2.33
C TYR A 48 -10.18 6.80 -3.14
N LEU A 49 -10.11 5.49 -2.87
CA LEU A 49 -10.96 4.51 -3.55
C LEU A 49 -12.43 4.60 -3.12
N LYS A 50 -12.71 4.88 -1.83
CA LYS A 50 -14.08 5.00 -1.30
C LYS A 50 -14.87 6.15 -1.92
N GLU A 51 -14.19 7.18 -2.41
CA GLU A 51 -14.83 8.29 -3.13
C GLU A 51 -15.34 7.89 -4.53
N LYS A 52 -14.91 6.74 -5.06
CA LYS A 52 -15.17 6.32 -6.44
C LYS A 52 -15.90 4.98 -6.56
N TYR A 53 -15.58 4.05 -5.66
CA TYR A 53 -15.99 2.66 -5.76
C TYR A 53 -16.65 2.15 -4.47
N ASN A 54 -17.48 1.14 -4.63
CA ASN A 54 -18.00 0.35 -3.52
C ASN A 54 -17.17 -0.93 -3.36
N PHE A 55 -16.65 -1.17 -2.16
CA PHE A 55 -15.89 -2.37 -1.78
C PHE A 55 -15.94 -2.56 -0.25
N LEU A 56 -15.78 -3.81 0.22
CA LEU A 56 -15.59 -4.08 1.65
C LEU A 56 -14.19 -3.66 2.08
N ASP A 57 -14.14 -2.76 3.06
CA ASP A 57 -12.90 -2.37 3.71
C ASP A 57 -12.45 -3.48 4.68
N GLY A 58 -11.28 -4.05 4.44
CA GLY A 58 -10.66 -5.00 5.34
C GLY A 58 -10.20 -4.31 6.61
N ASN A 59 -10.39 -4.98 7.75
CA ASN A 59 -9.83 -4.52 9.02
C ASN A 59 -8.58 -5.33 9.39
N SER A 60 -7.74 -4.76 10.27
CA SER A 60 -6.50 -5.42 10.73
C SER A 60 -6.75 -6.79 11.40
N ALA A 61 -7.97 -7.10 11.84
CA ALA A 61 -8.33 -8.40 12.40
C ALA A 61 -8.58 -9.47 11.32
N SER A 62 -9.06 -9.08 10.14
CA SER A 62 -9.21 -9.97 8.97
C SER A 62 -7.88 -10.29 8.29
N GLY A 63 -6.89 -9.40 8.42
CA GLY A 63 -5.52 -9.59 7.95
C GLY A 63 -5.31 -9.43 6.45
N ILE A 64 -6.31 -8.91 5.71
CA ILE A 64 -6.24 -8.55 4.28
C ILE A 64 -6.98 -7.23 4.07
N ASP A 65 -6.38 -6.28 3.36
CA ASP A 65 -6.96 -4.95 3.12
C ASP A 65 -8.21 -4.93 2.23
N PHE A 66 -8.27 -5.78 1.21
CA PHE A 66 -9.44 -5.92 0.32
C PHE A 66 -9.92 -7.37 0.30
N PRO A 67 -10.74 -7.80 1.28
CA PRO A 67 -11.19 -9.19 1.39
C PRO A 67 -11.93 -9.70 0.13
N ASP A 68 -12.79 -8.87 -0.46
CA ASP A 68 -13.56 -9.22 -1.67
C ASP A 68 -12.68 -9.49 -2.90
N LEU A 69 -11.48 -8.88 -2.91
CA LEU A 69 -10.54 -8.99 -4.02
C LEU A 69 -9.40 -9.96 -3.72
N LEU A 70 -9.27 -10.43 -2.47
CA LEU A 70 -8.11 -11.15 -1.97
C LEU A 70 -6.82 -10.38 -2.31
N VAL A 71 -6.78 -9.09 -2.00
CA VAL A 71 -5.61 -8.23 -2.20
C VAL A 71 -5.22 -7.56 -0.89
N ASP A 72 -3.94 -7.60 -0.54
CA ASP A 72 -3.36 -6.90 0.61
C ASP A 72 -2.43 -5.78 0.13
N ILE A 73 -2.38 -4.67 0.86
CA ILE A 73 -1.48 -3.56 0.58
C ILE A 73 -0.20 -3.75 1.39
N LYS A 74 0.93 -3.52 0.74
CA LYS A 74 2.23 -3.40 1.40
C LYS A 74 2.87 -2.08 1.00
N VAL A 75 3.30 -1.33 1.99
CA VAL A 75 3.99 -0.05 1.78
C VAL A 75 5.39 -0.18 2.35
N THR A 76 6.40 0.11 1.54
CA THR A 76 7.80 -0.09 1.91
C THR A 76 8.67 1.06 1.44
N SER A 77 9.66 1.44 2.25
CA SER A 77 10.62 2.47 1.90
C SER A 77 11.71 1.90 1.00
N MET A 78 12.10 2.68 -0.02
CA MET A 78 13.23 2.38 -0.89
C MET A 78 14.57 2.34 -0.13
N LYS A 79 14.72 3.17 0.92
CA LYS A 79 15.96 3.25 1.70
C LYS A 79 16.07 2.14 2.74
N GLN A 80 14.95 1.80 3.35
CA GLN A 80 14.89 0.80 4.41
C GLN A 80 13.63 -0.04 4.23
N PRO A 81 13.73 -1.20 3.58
CA PRO A 81 12.59 -2.08 3.38
C PRO A 81 11.95 -2.42 4.72
N GLN A 82 10.63 -2.37 4.77
CA GLN A 82 9.88 -2.69 5.99
C GLN A 82 10.02 -4.20 6.27
N SER A 83 10.59 -4.57 7.42
CA SER A 83 10.81 -5.96 7.80
C SER A 83 9.57 -6.54 8.49
N SER A 84 8.55 -6.92 7.72
CA SER A 84 7.49 -7.79 8.22
C SER A 84 7.42 -9.06 7.39
N CYS A 85 7.42 -10.22 8.05
CA CYS A 85 7.18 -11.49 7.39
C CYS A 85 5.67 -11.64 7.20
N PRO A 86 5.15 -11.70 5.95
CA PRO A 86 3.73 -11.89 5.72
C PRO A 86 3.29 -13.35 5.98
N PHE A 87 4.24 -14.28 6.03
CA PHE A 87 3.97 -15.69 6.23
C PHE A 87 3.74 -16.02 7.71
N LYS A 88 2.59 -16.64 8.00
CA LYS A 88 2.22 -17.16 9.32
C LYS A 88 2.81 -18.55 9.58
N SER A 89 3.32 -19.24 8.54
CA SER A 89 3.94 -20.56 8.66
C SER A 89 4.93 -20.84 7.53
N ALA A 90 5.85 -21.80 7.74
CA ALA A 90 6.77 -22.29 6.71
C ALA A 90 6.02 -22.85 5.49
N ARG A 91 4.85 -23.47 5.70
CA ARG A 91 3.99 -23.95 4.61
C ARG A 91 3.52 -22.79 3.73
N GLN A 92 3.11 -21.69 4.33
CA GLN A 92 2.69 -20.50 3.57
C GLN A 92 3.86 -19.86 2.82
N LYS A 93 5.09 -19.95 3.36
CA LYS A 93 6.29 -19.50 2.65
C LYS A 93 6.52 -20.29 1.35
N ILE A 94 6.33 -21.61 1.40
CA ILE A 94 6.52 -22.50 0.25
C ILE A 94 5.38 -22.38 -0.77
N PHE A 95 4.12 -22.36 -0.30
CA PHE A 95 2.95 -22.43 -1.20
C PHE A 95 2.32 -21.06 -1.52
N GLY A 96 2.82 -19.99 -0.94
CA GLY A 96 2.28 -18.63 -1.10
C GLY A 96 1.21 -18.25 -0.09
N LEU A 97 0.84 -16.97 -0.13
CA LEU A 97 -0.04 -16.32 0.86
C LEU A 97 -1.51 -16.71 0.72
N GLY A 98 -1.93 -17.12 -0.48
CA GLY A 98 -3.34 -17.36 -0.83
C GLY A 98 -4.12 -16.10 -1.21
N TYR A 99 -3.44 -14.96 -1.34
CA TYR A 99 -3.97 -13.66 -1.77
C TYR A 99 -2.87 -12.89 -2.51
N SER A 100 -3.28 -11.92 -3.33
CA SER A 100 -2.40 -11.04 -4.10
C SER A 100 -1.92 -9.85 -3.27
N LEU A 101 -0.83 -9.19 -3.69
CA LEU A 101 -0.28 -8.01 -3.04
C LEU A 101 -0.25 -6.82 -4.00
N ILE A 102 -0.57 -5.62 -3.49
CA ILE A 102 -0.17 -4.35 -4.10
C ILE A 102 0.92 -3.74 -3.24
N ILE A 103 2.09 -3.54 -3.83
CA ILE A 103 3.27 -3.03 -3.14
C ILE A 103 3.57 -1.62 -3.63
N PHE A 104 3.47 -0.64 -2.73
CA PHE A 104 3.95 0.72 -2.94
C PHE A 104 5.36 0.89 -2.39
N VAL A 105 6.31 1.20 -3.27
CA VAL A 105 7.69 1.50 -2.89
C VAL A 105 7.88 3.02 -2.93
N TYR A 106 8.09 3.63 -1.77
CA TYR A 106 8.20 5.08 -1.65
C TYR A 106 9.61 5.54 -1.30
N GLN A 107 9.91 6.78 -1.68
CA GLN A 107 11.03 7.57 -1.16
C GLN A 107 10.46 8.81 -0.48
N LYS A 108 10.73 8.96 0.81
CA LYS A 108 10.35 10.14 1.57
C LYS A 108 11.39 11.24 1.43
N LEU A 109 10.93 12.46 1.19
CA LEU A 109 11.73 13.68 1.13
C LEU A 109 11.11 14.72 2.05
N ASP A 110 11.89 15.22 3.01
CA ASP A 110 11.47 16.30 3.89
C ASP A 110 11.90 17.65 3.31
N ASP A 111 10.99 18.62 3.33
CA ASP A 111 11.21 20.03 3.03
C ASP A 111 11.20 20.80 4.35
N SER A 112 12.38 21.24 4.77
CA SER A 112 12.57 21.98 6.02
C SER A 112 12.05 23.41 5.97
N LEU A 113 11.92 24.02 4.78
CA LEU A 113 11.42 25.39 4.61
C LEU A 113 9.91 25.42 4.87
N ASN A 114 9.19 24.48 4.25
CA ASN A 114 7.72 24.40 4.36
C ASN A 114 7.26 23.50 5.52
N ARG A 115 8.18 22.80 6.19
CA ARG A 115 7.90 21.79 7.23
C ARG A 115 6.89 20.73 6.75
N THR A 116 7.12 20.23 5.54
CA THR A 116 6.31 19.19 4.89
C THR A 116 7.16 18.03 4.44
N ALA A 117 6.57 16.86 4.26
CA ALA A 117 7.20 15.74 3.57
C ALA A 117 6.46 15.39 2.29
N SER A 118 7.17 14.84 1.31
CA SER A 118 6.56 14.21 0.13
C SER A 118 6.93 12.72 0.09
N LEU A 119 5.97 11.90 -0.35
CA LEU A 119 6.16 10.46 -0.58
C LEU A 119 6.24 10.21 -2.08
N LYS A 120 7.45 10.25 -2.63
CA LYS A 120 7.64 9.91 -4.05
C LYS A 120 7.47 8.41 -4.23
N ILE A 121 6.39 7.98 -4.85
CA ILE A 121 6.12 6.57 -5.15
C ILE A 121 6.95 6.19 -6.39
N ILE A 122 7.99 5.41 -6.16
CA ILE A 122 8.96 5.02 -7.20
C ILE A 122 8.46 3.82 -7.99
N ARG A 123 7.76 2.89 -7.32
CA ARG A 123 7.19 1.69 -7.93
C ARG A 123 5.87 1.32 -7.28
N THR A 124 4.97 0.80 -8.11
CA THR A 124 3.71 0.20 -7.71
C THR A 124 3.63 -1.14 -8.38
N ILE A 125 3.63 -2.21 -7.58
CA ILE A 125 3.82 -3.58 -8.05
C ILE A 125 2.62 -4.40 -7.64
N PHE A 126 1.98 -5.06 -8.61
CA PHE A 126 0.99 -6.10 -8.33
C PHE A 126 1.67 -7.47 -8.37
N VAL A 127 1.52 -8.24 -7.29
CA VAL A 127 1.98 -9.63 -7.21
C VAL A 127 0.73 -10.49 -7.09
N SER A 128 0.44 -11.30 -8.11
CA SER A 128 -0.68 -12.22 -8.07
C SER A 128 -0.45 -13.32 -7.03
N ALA A 129 -1.53 -13.86 -6.46
CA ALA A 129 -1.48 -14.86 -5.40
C ALA A 129 -0.59 -16.07 -5.75
N GLU A 130 -0.58 -16.49 -7.02
CA GLU A 130 0.22 -17.63 -7.50
C GLU A 130 1.74 -17.38 -7.46
N ARG A 131 2.16 -16.12 -7.30
CA ARG A 131 3.56 -15.69 -7.32
C ARG A 131 4.08 -15.26 -5.95
N THR A 132 3.37 -15.61 -4.89
CA THR A 132 3.72 -15.22 -3.51
C THR A 132 4.48 -16.29 -2.73
N GLY A 133 4.63 -17.50 -3.27
CA GLY A 133 5.45 -18.58 -2.70
C GLY A 133 6.90 -18.55 -3.18
N ASP A 134 7.77 -19.21 -2.43
CA ASP A 134 9.19 -19.46 -2.76
C ASP A 134 9.39 -20.46 -3.90
#